data_AF-A0A352V657-F1
#
_entry.id   AF-A0A352V657-F1
#
_cell.length_a   1.000
_cell.length_b   1.000
_cell.length_c   1.000
_cell.angle_alpha   90.00
_cell.angle_beta   90.00
_cell.angle_gamma   90.00
#
_symmetry.space_group_name_H-M   'P 1'
#
loop_
_entity.id
_entity.type
_entity.pdbx_description
1 polymer ?
#
loop_
_entity_poly.entity_id
_entity_poly.type
_entity_poly.pdbx_seq_one_letter_code
_entity_poly.pdbx_strand_id
1 'polypeptide(L)'
;MENKTLDKCGNNIVSGCYIVYGHNLGRCAGLKFGKVLKVEVNEDINFYSGKIEYYYKISVIGVDDDWNFQEPKLSKKGILQFPERIIVLPFEMLPEYAQNLLKDV
;
A
#
# COMPACT_ATOMS: atom_id res chain seq x y z
N MET A 1 -10.92 8.10 -19.92
CA MET A 1 -10.45 8.61 -18.60
C MET A 1 -9.16 7.89 -18.29
N GLU A 2 -8.11 8.59 -17.90
CA GLU A 2 -6.96 7.90 -17.29
C GLU A 2 -7.46 7.17 -16.04
N ASN A 3 -7.22 5.86 -15.95
CA ASN A 3 -7.56 5.07 -14.77
C ASN A 3 -6.65 5.50 -13.62
N LYS A 4 -7.06 6.54 -12.89
CA LYS A 4 -6.33 7.03 -11.72
C LYS A 4 -6.63 6.11 -10.54
N THR A 5 -5.58 5.53 -9.98
CA THR A 5 -5.64 4.80 -8.72
C THR A 5 -5.57 5.83 -7.59
N LEU A 6 -6.70 6.14 -6.97
CA LEU A 6 -6.79 7.18 -5.94
C LEU A 6 -6.81 6.58 -4.53
N ASP A 7 -6.11 7.24 -3.61
CA ASP A 7 -6.18 6.95 -2.19
C ASP A 7 -7.50 7.45 -1.58
N LYS A 8 -7.70 7.21 -0.28
CA LYS A 8 -8.94 7.63 0.41
C LYS A 8 -9.16 9.15 0.44
N CYS A 9 -8.09 9.93 0.28
CA CYS A 9 -8.12 11.39 0.25
C CYS A 9 -8.20 11.96 -1.17
N GLY A 10 -8.20 11.12 -2.21
CA GLY A 10 -8.22 11.55 -3.62
C GLY A 10 -6.84 11.84 -4.22
N ASN A 11 -5.76 11.48 -3.54
CA ASN A 11 -4.40 11.59 -4.08
C ASN A 11 -4.10 10.42 -5.01
N ASN A 12 -3.29 10.66 -6.05
CA ASN A 12 -2.84 9.59 -6.94
C ASN A 12 -1.84 8.67 -6.21
N ILE A 13 -2.11 7.36 -6.24
CA ILE A 13 -1.17 6.32 -5.86
C ILE A 13 -0.35 5.96 -7.10
N VAL A 14 0.94 6.30 -7.07
CA VAL A 14 1.90 5.96 -8.14
C VAL A 14 3.15 5.29 -7.56
N SER A 15 3.95 4.66 -8.41
CA SER A 15 5.26 4.13 -8.02
C SER A 15 6.12 5.23 -7.37
N GLY A 16 6.79 4.88 -6.28
CA GLY A 16 7.60 5.80 -5.48
C GLY A 16 6.83 6.50 -4.35
N CYS A 17 5.50 6.51 -4.36
CA CYS A 17 4.72 7.09 -3.27
C CYS A 17 5.00 6.39 -1.94
N TYR A 18 5.07 7.19 -0.87
CA TYR A 18 4.99 6.70 0.49
C TYR A 18 3.54 6.65 0.91
N ILE A 19 3.17 5.58 1.61
CA ILE A 19 1.79 5.32 1.99
C ILE A 19 1.71 4.83 3.43
N VAL A 20 0.54 5.01 4.03
CA VAL A 20 0.08 4.22 5.17
C VAL A 20 -1.10 3.36 4.74
N TYR A 21 -1.10 2.10 5.16
CA TYR A 21 -2.14 1.13 4.82
C TYR A 21 -2.40 0.16 5.97
N GLY A 22 -3.61 -0.39 6.00
CA GLY A 22 -3.98 -1.43 6.96
C GLY A 22 -3.37 -2.78 6.59
N HIS A 23 -2.87 -3.52 7.58
CA HIS A 23 -2.49 -4.93 7.42
C HIS A 23 -3.09 -5.80 8.52
N ASN A 24 -3.25 -7.08 8.20
CA ASN A 24 -3.80 -8.05 9.13
C ASN A 24 -2.71 -8.54 10.11
N LEU A 25 -3.00 -8.45 11.41
CA LEU A 25 -2.18 -8.98 12.52
C LEU A 25 -2.84 -10.23 13.16
N GLY A 26 -3.68 -10.93 12.41
CA GLY A 26 -4.43 -12.09 12.87
C GLY A 26 -5.74 -11.69 13.54
N ARG A 27 -5.69 -11.24 14.80
CA ARG A 27 -6.89 -10.87 15.58
C ARG A 27 -7.22 -9.38 15.55
N CYS A 28 -6.30 -8.55 15.08
CA CYS A 28 -6.47 -7.11 14.94
C CYS A 28 -5.94 -6.63 13.59
N ALA A 29 -6.22 -5.37 13.25
CA ALA A 29 -5.63 -4.68 12.13
C ALA A 29 -4.60 -3.68 12.65
N GLY A 30 -3.39 -3.73 12.11
CA GLY A 30 -2.36 -2.72 12.32
C GLY A 30 -2.31 -1.75 11.13
N LEU A 31 -1.54 -0.68 11.29
CA LEU A 31 -1.15 0.21 10.20
C LEU A 31 0.33 0.00 9.90
N LYS A 32 0.68 0.07 8.62
CA LYS A 32 2.08 0.04 8.15
C LYS A 32 2.39 1.23 7.29
N PHE A 33 3.57 1.79 7.48
CA PHE A 33 4.20 2.64 6.48
C PHE A 33 4.78 1.77 5.38
N GLY A 34 4.74 2.26 4.14
CA GLY A 34 5.37 1.56 3.03
C GLY A 34 5.63 2.45 1.83
N LYS A 35 6.36 1.89 0.86
CA LYS A 35 6.65 2.51 -0.43
C LYS A 35 6.02 1.68 -1.54
N VAL A 36 5.35 2.37 -2.45
CA VAL A 36 4.74 1.76 -3.63
C VAL A 36 5.83 1.47 -4.66
N LEU A 37 5.94 0.22 -5.08
CA LEU A 37 6.88 -0.22 -6.11
C LEU A 37 6.25 -0.14 -7.50
N LYS A 38 5.01 -0.63 -7.62
CA LYS A 38 4.30 -0.77 -8.90
C LYS A 38 2.80 -0.69 -8.67
N VAL A 39 2.10 -0.05 -9.60
CA VAL A 39 0.63 -0.06 -9.66
C VAL A 39 0.22 -0.69 -10.98
N GLU A 40 -0.60 -1.74 -10.91
CA GLU A 40 -1.17 -2.41 -12.08
C GLU A 40 -2.70 -2.40 -11.96
N VAL A 41 -3.38 -2.04 -13.04
CA VAL A 41 -4.83 -2.18 -13.16
C VAL A 41 -5.07 -3.37 -14.06
N ASN A 42 -5.81 -4.35 -13.55
CA ASN A 42 -6.14 -5.57 -14.27
C ASN A 42 -7.65 -5.62 -14.47
N GLU A 43 -8.07 -6.36 -15.48
CA GLU A 43 -9.47 -6.67 -15.72
C GLU A 43 -9.67 -8.19 -15.63
N ASP A 44 -10.82 -8.61 -15.12
CA ASP A 44 -11.24 -10.01 -15.10
C ASP A 44 -12.75 -10.09 -15.31
N ILE A 45 -13.21 -11.23 -15.81
CA ILE A 45 -14.63 -11.47 -16.04
C ILE A 45 -15.21 -12.07 -14.77
N ASN A 46 -16.08 -11.33 -14.11
CA ASN A 46 -16.81 -11.85 -12.96
C ASN A 46 -17.73 -12.98 -13.43
N PHE A 47 -17.43 -14.21 -12.98
CA PHE A 47 -18.12 -15.43 -13.41
C PHE A 47 -19.64 -15.40 -13.17
N TYR A 48 -20.09 -14.72 -12.11
CA TYR A 48 -21.51 -14.67 -11.75
C TYR A 48 -22.29 -13.61 -12.53
N SER A 49 -21.67 -12.47 -12.82
CA SER A 49 -22.34 -11.37 -13.52
C SER A 49 -22.07 -11.35 -15.03
N GLY A 50 -21.04 -12.06 -15.49
CA GLY A 50 -20.54 -12.01 -16.86
C GLY A 50 -19.92 -10.67 -17.25
N LYS A 51 -19.73 -9.76 -16.29
CA LYS A 51 -19.21 -8.40 -16.54
C LYS A 51 -17.71 -8.33 -16.30
N ILE A 52 -17.05 -7.45 -17.06
CA ILE A 52 -15.67 -7.08 -16.81
C ILE A 52 -15.61 -6.26 -15.51
N GLU A 53 -14.83 -6.72 -14.56
CA GLU A 53 -14.51 -6.02 -13.32
C GLU A 53 -13.03 -5.64 -13.31
N TYR A 54 -12.75 -4.42 -12.87
CA TYR A 54 -11.39 -3.92 -12.73
C TYR A 54 -10.92 -4.10 -11.30
N TYR A 55 -9.69 -4.57 -11.13
CA TYR A 55 -9.05 -4.65 -9.82
C TYR A 55 -7.61 -4.16 -9.86
N TYR A 56 -7.15 -3.65 -8.72
CA TYR A 56 -5.84 -3.07 -8.58
C TYR A 56 -4.86 -4.10 -8.00
N LYS A 57 -3.62 -4.08 -8.47
CA LYS A 57 -2.47 -4.76 -7.87
C LYS A 57 -1.41 -3.70 -7.57
N ILE A 58 -1.37 -3.24 -6.32
CA ILE A 58 -0.38 -2.27 -5.85
C ILE A 58 0.70 -3.05 -5.11
N SER A 59 1.85 -3.20 -5.75
CA SER A 59 3.04 -3.81 -5.14
C SER A 59 3.67 -2.84 -4.14
N VAL A 60 3.88 -3.28 -2.90
CA VAL A 60 4.42 -2.45 -1.82
C VAL A 60 5.51 -3.18 -1.02
N ILE A 61 6.45 -2.43 -0.47
CA ILE A 61 7.29 -2.87 0.65
C ILE A 61 6.92 -2.01 1.85
N GLY A 62 6.61 -2.66 2.97
CA GLY A 62 6.24 -1.99 4.21
C GLY A 62 7.38 -2.00 5.22
N VAL A 63 7.14 -1.38 6.37
CA VAL A 63 7.95 -1.51 7.57
C VAL A 63 7.22 -2.39 8.56
N ASP A 64 7.92 -3.38 9.11
CA ASP A 64 7.45 -4.17 10.25
C ASP A 64 7.89 -3.46 11.54
N ASP A 65 7.01 -2.64 12.10
CA ASP A 65 7.20 -1.84 13.33
C ASP A 65 6.16 -2.21 14.41
N ASP A 66 5.74 -3.48 14.41
CA ASP A 66 4.73 -4.02 15.32
C ASP A 66 5.13 -3.89 16.81
N TRP A 67 4.14 -4.08 17.69
CA TRP A 67 4.21 -3.81 19.15
C TRP A 67 5.17 -4.73 19.94
N ASN A 68 5.94 -5.56 19.26
CA ASN A 68 6.76 -6.61 19.86
C ASN A 68 8.15 -6.13 20.32
N PHE A 69 8.37 -4.81 20.38
CA PHE A 69 9.64 -4.17 20.76
C PHE A 69 10.85 -4.60 19.92
N GLN A 70 10.63 -5.16 18.72
CA GLN A 70 11.72 -5.46 17.80
C GLN A 70 12.17 -4.20 17.06
N GLU A 71 13.41 -4.21 16.62
CA GLU A 71 13.92 -3.15 15.74
C GLU A 71 13.12 -3.15 14.43
N PRO A 72 12.60 -1.98 13.99
CA PRO A 72 11.87 -1.87 12.74
C PRO A 72 12.70 -2.36 11.56
N LYS A 73 12.08 -3.12 10.65
CA LYS A 73 12.73 -3.64 9.46
C LYS A 73 11.82 -3.64 8.25
N LEU A 74 12.37 -3.79 7.06
CA LEU A 74 11.57 -3.95 5.86
C LEU A 74 10.78 -5.26 5.91
N SER A 75 9.48 -5.16 5.60
CA SER A 75 8.61 -6.31 5.43
C SER A 75 8.94 -7.04 4.13
N LYS A 76 8.43 -8.26 3.99
CA LYS A 76 8.34 -8.89 2.66
C LYS A 76 7.45 -8.03 1.75
N LYS A 77 7.73 -8.08 0.45
CA LYS A 77 6.89 -7.45 -0.57
C LYS A 77 5.45 -7.96 -0.48
N GLY A 78 4.50 -7.04 -0.47
CA GLY A 78 3.06 -7.30 -0.43
C GLY A 78 2.32 -6.78 -1.67
N ILE A 79 1.05 -7.16 -1.77
CA ILE A 79 0.13 -6.65 -2.79
C ILE A 79 -1.11 -6.10 -2.08
N LEU A 80 -1.48 -4.85 -2.40
CA LEU A 80 -2.71 -4.22 -1.96
C LEU A 80 -3.68 -4.14 -3.15
N GLN A 81 -4.96 -4.39 -2.88
CA GLN A 81 -6.02 -4.45 -3.90
C GLN A 81 -7.07 -3.34 -3.77
N PHE A 82 -7.04 -2.61 -2.66
CA PHE A 82 -8.09 -1.66 -2.26
C PHE A 82 -7.47 -0.27 -2.05
N PRO A 83 -7.34 0.55 -3.12
CA PRO A 83 -6.77 1.90 -3.05
C PRO A 83 -7.45 2.79 -2.00
N GLU A 84 -8.75 2.63 -1.81
CA GLU A 84 -9.56 3.41 -0.86
C GLU A 84 -9.24 3.11 0.62
N ARG A 85 -8.34 2.16 0.90
CA ARG A 85 -7.84 1.81 2.24
C ARG A 85 -6.39 2.24 2.44
N ILE A 86 -5.89 3.09 1.55
CA ILE A 86 -4.54 3.62 1.54
C ILE A 86 -4.61 5.14 1.71
N ILE A 87 -3.60 5.72 2.34
CA ILE A 87 -3.35 7.16 2.37
C ILE A 87 -1.94 7.39 1.86
N VAL A 88 -1.77 8.24 0.86
CA VAL A 88 -0.48 8.73 0.38
C VAL A 88 0.02 9.80 1.34
N LEU A 89 1.30 9.72 1.69
CA LEU A 89 1.97 10.60 2.61
C LEU A 89 3.18 11.28 1.94
N PRO A 90 3.45 12.56 2.24
CA PRO A 90 4.77 13.14 2.03
C PRO A 90 5.84 12.37 2.81
N PHE A 91 7.06 12.33 2.27
CA PHE A 91 8.17 11.59 2.90
C PHE A 91 8.47 12.10 4.32
N GLU A 92 8.33 13.41 4.52
CA GLU A 92 8.60 14.11 5.78
C GLU A 92 7.60 13.78 6.89
N MET A 93 6.43 13.23 6.53
CA MET A 93 5.43 12.76 7.51
C MET A 93 5.72 11.36 8.03
N LEU A 94 6.66 10.63 7.41
CA LEU A 94 7.12 9.35 7.93
C LEU A 94 7.98 9.57 9.18
N PRO A 95 7.92 8.68 10.17
CA PRO A 95 8.89 8.69 11.26
C PRO A 95 10.31 8.37 10.75
N GLU A 96 11.34 8.85 11.44
CA GLU A 96 12.74 8.79 10.99
C GLU A 96 13.21 7.36 10.67
N TYR A 97 12.81 6.36 11.47
CA TYR A 97 13.14 4.96 11.21
C TYR A 97 12.57 4.48 9.86
N ALA A 98 11.33 4.86 9.53
CA ALA A 98 10.69 4.47 8.29
C ALA A 98 11.30 5.21 7.10
N GLN A 99 11.66 6.49 7.27
CA GLN A 99 12.40 7.25 6.26
C GLN A 99 13.71 6.54 5.89
N ASN A 100 14.48 6.13 6.91
CA ASN A 100 15.77 5.46 6.71
C ASN A 100 15.63 4.10 6.01
N LEU A 101 14.58 3.35 6.32
CA LEU A 101 14.35 2.04 5.70
C LEU A 101 13.80 2.15 4.27
N LEU A 102 12.94 3.14 3.98
CA LEU A 102 12.20 3.23 2.72
C LEU A 102 12.84 4.15 1.67
N LYS A 103 13.81 5.01 2.02
CA LYS A 103 14.43 5.93 1.06
C LYS A 103 15.09 5.21 -0.12
N ASP A 104 15.76 4.09 0.14
CA ASP A 104 16.57 3.34 -0.84
C ASP A 104 15.83 2.14 -1.48
N VAL A 105 14.54 1.98 -1.16
CA VAL A 105 13.65 0.95 -1.74
C VAL A 105 13.16 1.35 -3.12
#